data_AF-A0A9W8TEU3-F1
#
_entry.id   AF-A0A9W8TEU3-F1
#
_cell.length_a   1.000
_cell.length_b   1.000
_cell.length_c   1.000
_cell.angle_alpha   90.00
_cell.angle_beta   90.00
_cell.angle_gamma   90.00
#
_symmetry.space_group_name_H-M   'P 1'
#
loop_
_entity.id
_entity.type
_entity.pdbx_description
1 polymer ?
#
loop_
_entity_poly.entity_id
_entity_poly.type
_entity_poly.pdbx_seq_one_letter_code
_entity_poly.pdbx_strand_id
1 'polypeptide(L)'
;MSSRPSIVGPDAGPDAPYPLHMEGNVISGFGRGSKELGIPTANLPVDAALTPWIADMPSGVYFGYASLALPSTHPDHPDATTSKDAPSSNEAALLASAPQSNPPFHIFPMVMSIGYNPFYKNTVRSAEVHVLHKFTADFYDVPMRLLILGFIREEKDYKSLDALIEDINFDCEVAKNSLAREAWVPAKGRVIGGASVDGKLDAEWLTRNA
;
A
#
# COMPACT_ATOMS: atom_id res chain seq x y z
N MET A 1 11.40 -29.12 -3.42
CA MET A 1 10.64 -27.87 -3.24
C MET A 1 11.47 -26.77 -3.89
N SER A 2 10.95 -26.10 -4.91
CA SER A 2 11.63 -24.91 -5.44
C SER A 2 11.47 -23.81 -4.38
N SER A 3 12.56 -23.40 -3.73
CA SER A 3 12.52 -22.29 -2.78
C SER A 3 12.16 -21.03 -3.55
N ARG A 4 11.05 -20.38 -3.17
CA ARG A 4 10.67 -19.08 -3.72
C ARG A 4 11.82 -18.08 -3.45
N PRO A 5 12.15 -17.19 -4.41
CA PRO A 5 13.21 -16.21 -4.19
C PRO A 5 12.81 -15.24 -3.08
N SER A 6 13.78 -14.81 -2.26
CA SER A 6 13.58 -13.85 -1.17
C SER A 6 13.65 -12.38 -1.63
N ILE A 7 14.05 -12.14 -2.89
CA ILE A 7 14.12 -10.84 -3.58
C ILE A 7 13.63 -11.06 -5.01
N VAL A 8 12.91 -10.08 -5.57
CA VAL A 8 12.44 -10.09 -6.97
C VAL A 8 12.77 -8.77 -7.67
N GLY A 9 12.77 -8.79 -9.01
CA GLY A 9 13.11 -7.64 -9.85
C GLY A 9 14.63 -7.37 -9.96
N PRO A 10 15.08 -6.66 -11.00
CA PRO A 10 16.50 -6.45 -11.24
C PRO A 10 17.15 -5.45 -10.27
N ASP A 11 18.45 -5.55 -10.05
CA ASP A 11 19.18 -4.66 -9.13
C ASP A 11 19.20 -3.20 -9.60
N ALA A 12 19.04 -2.98 -10.91
CA ALA A 12 19.02 -1.65 -11.52
C ALA A 12 17.72 -0.85 -11.24
N GLY A 13 16.71 -1.47 -10.64
CA GLY A 13 15.40 -0.86 -10.39
C GLY A 13 14.27 -1.59 -11.11
N PRO A 14 13.02 -1.07 -11.02
CA PRO A 14 11.88 -1.61 -11.76
C PRO A 14 12.11 -1.56 -13.28
N ASP A 15 11.72 -2.62 -13.98
CA ASP A 15 11.70 -2.72 -15.44
C ASP A 15 10.28 -2.66 -16.01
N ALA A 16 10.15 -2.37 -17.31
CA ALA A 16 8.84 -2.25 -17.95
C ALA A 16 8.00 -3.53 -17.73
N PRO A 17 6.71 -3.40 -17.36
CA PRO A 17 5.87 -2.20 -17.46
C PRO A 17 5.88 -1.29 -16.21
N TYR A 18 6.72 -1.55 -15.22
CA TYR A 18 6.79 -0.78 -13.98
C TYR A 18 7.62 0.51 -14.15
N PRO A 19 7.34 1.56 -13.35
CA PRO A 19 6.30 1.65 -12.34
C PRO A 19 4.88 1.83 -12.93
N LEU A 20 3.89 1.19 -12.31
CA LEU A 20 2.47 1.41 -12.61
C LEU A 20 1.83 2.26 -11.50
N HIS A 21 0.85 3.08 -11.89
CA HIS A 21 0.19 4.03 -11.00
C HIS A 21 -1.29 3.69 -10.80
N MET A 22 -1.80 3.85 -9.57
CA MET A 22 -3.21 3.72 -9.23
C MET A 22 -3.57 4.60 -8.03
N GLU A 23 -4.68 5.32 -8.09
CA GLU A 23 -5.16 6.13 -6.97
C GLU A 23 -6.67 5.98 -6.74
N GLY A 24 -7.11 6.24 -5.53
CA GLY A 24 -8.51 6.20 -5.14
C GLY A 24 -8.70 6.29 -3.64
N ASN A 25 -9.94 6.52 -3.20
CA ASN A 25 -10.27 6.45 -1.79
C ASN A 25 -10.36 4.98 -1.34
N VAL A 26 -9.91 4.70 -0.13
CA VAL A 26 -9.99 3.36 0.46
C VAL A 26 -11.46 2.99 0.69
N ILE A 27 -11.91 1.91 0.06
CA ILE A 27 -13.29 1.41 0.19
C ILE A 27 -13.35 0.15 1.05
N SER A 28 -14.53 -0.13 1.61
CA SER A 28 -14.79 -1.39 2.31
C SER A 28 -14.74 -2.57 1.35
N GLY A 29 -14.03 -3.63 1.76
CA GLY A 29 -14.05 -4.92 1.09
C GLY A 29 -15.25 -5.79 1.51
N PHE A 30 -15.22 -7.05 1.10
CA PHE A 30 -16.32 -8.01 1.33
C PHE A 30 -16.15 -8.86 2.61
N GLY A 31 -15.50 -8.34 3.64
CA GLY A 31 -15.48 -8.96 4.97
C GLY A 31 -14.77 -10.32 5.07
N ARG A 32 -13.71 -10.57 4.28
CA ARG A 32 -12.97 -11.86 4.27
C ARG A 32 -12.06 -12.12 5.49
N GLY A 33 -12.22 -11.38 6.59
CA GLY A 33 -11.49 -11.64 7.83
C GLY A 33 -9.98 -11.37 7.78
N SER A 34 -9.44 -10.70 6.75
CA SER A 34 -8.00 -10.40 6.64
C SER A 34 -7.44 -9.65 7.86
N LYS A 35 -8.28 -8.82 8.50
CA LYS A 35 -8.00 -8.18 9.79
C LYS A 35 -7.84 -9.17 10.94
N GLU A 36 -8.65 -10.23 10.98
CA GLU A 36 -8.54 -11.32 11.97
C GLU A 36 -7.29 -12.18 11.74
N LEU A 37 -6.79 -12.23 10.50
CA LEU A 37 -5.52 -12.88 10.14
C LEU A 37 -4.29 -12.04 10.50
N GLY A 38 -4.48 -10.79 10.97
CA GLY A 38 -3.40 -9.84 11.23
C GLY A 38 -2.81 -9.17 9.99
N ILE A 39 -3.46 -9.30 8.83
CA ILE A 39 -2.98 -8.80 7.54
C ILE A 39 -4.11 -7.97 6.88
N PRO A 40 -4.49 -6.82 7.47
CA PRO A 40 -5.60 -6.01 6.97
C PRO A 40 -5.33 -5.51 5.54
N THR A 41 -6.33 -5.60 4.67
CA THR A 41 -6.25 -5.16 3.27
C THR A 41 -7.21 -4.00 2.99
N ALA A 42 -6.67 -2.91 2.44
CA ALA A 42 -7.43 -1.79 1.91
C ALA A 42 -7.87 -2.10 0.47
N ASN A 43 -9.14 -1.87 0.14
CA ASN A 43 -9.63 -2.05 -1.22
C ASN A 43 -9.57 -0.71 -1.95
N LEU A 44 -9.18 -0.70 -3.23
CA LEU A 44 -9.30 0.48 -4.09
C LEU A 44 -10.31 0.23 -5.22
N PRO A 45 -11.02 1.27 -5.67
CA PRO A 45 -11.87 1.16 -6.85
C PRO A 45 -11.01 0.86 -8.08
N VAL A 46 -11.42 -0.12 -8.86
CA VAL A 46 -10.82 -0.39 -10.17
C VAL A 46 -11.67 0.33 -11.22
N ASP A 47 -11.10 1.35 -11.83
CA ASP A 47 -11.72 2.14 -12.89
C ASP A 47 -10.93 1.98 -14.18
N ALA A 48 -11.52 1.37 -15.21
CA ALA A 48 -10.86 1.13 -16.49
C ALA A 48 -10.42 2.42 -17.21
N ALA A 49 -11.02 3.59 -16.89
CA ALA A 49 -10.59 4.86 -17.43
C ALA A 49 -9.31 5.39 -16.77
N LEU A 50 -9.09 5.08 -15.49
CA LEU A 50 -7.94 5.57 -14.70
C LEU A 50 -6.82 4.54 -14.58
N THR A 51 -7.16 3.26 -14.53
CA THR A 51 -6.23 2.13 -14.41
C THR A 51 -6.43 1.09 -15.52
N PRO A 52 -6.40 1.46 -16.81
CA PRO A 52 -6.66 0.53 -17.91
C PRO A 52 -5.68 -0.66 -17.94
N TRP A 53 -4.44 -0.44 -17.50
CA TRP A 53 -3.39 -1.45 -17.45
C TRP A 53 -3.77 -2.68 -16.61
N ILE A 54 -4.66 -2.54 -15.62
CA ILE A 54 -4.98 -3.62 -14.67
C ILE A 54 -5.71 -4.80 -15.34
N ALA A 55 -6.33 -4.55 -16.51
CA ALA A 55 -7.01 -5.56 -17.31
C ALA A 55 -6.02 -6.57 -17.90
N ASP A 56 -4.82 -6.12 -18.28
CA ASP A 56 -3.81 -6.94 -18.96
C ASP A 56 -2.77 -7.53 -18.00
N MET A 57 -2.74 -7.06 -16.74
CA MET A 57 -1.81 -7.57 -15.74
C MET A 57 -2.21 -8.97 -15.24
N PRO A 58 -1.26 -9.89 -15.03
CA PRO A 58 -1.52 -11.18 -14.38
C PRO A 58 -2.23 -11.03 -13.04
N SER A 59 -3.12 -11.97 -12.68
CA SER A 59 -3.56 -12.06 -11.29
C SER A 59 -2.42 -12.57 -10.40
N GLY A 60 -2.28 -11.97 -9.23
CA GLY A 60 -1.26 -12.38 -8.28
C GLY A 60 -0.87 -11.28 -7.30
N VAL A 61 0.28 -11.46 -6.69
CA VAL A 61 0.83 -10.56 -5.68
C VAL A 61 1.90 -9.69 -6.29
N TYR A 62 1.75 -8.39 -6.07
CA TYR A 62 2.64 -7.32 -6.49
C TYR A 62 3.17 -6.60 -5.26
N PHE A 63 4.17 -5.75 -5.45
CA PHE A 63 4.74 -4.93 -4.39
C PHE A 63 5.11 -3.54 -4.89
N GLY A 64 5.31 -2.64 -3.94
CA GLY A 64 5.73 -1.28 -4.23
C GLY A 64 5.48 -0.37 -3.04
N TYR A 65 5.03 0.84 -3.31
CA TYR A 65 4.70 1.82 -2.28
C TYR A 65 3.23 2.24 -2.35
N ALA A 66 2.64 2.39 -1.17
CA ALA A 66 1.41 3.13 -0.98
C ALA A 66 1.75 4.50 -0.39
N SER A 67 1.03 5.54 -0.77
CA SER A 67 0.99 6.77 0.00
C SER A 67 -0.43 7.09 0.45
N LEU A 68 -0.54 7.52 1.71
CA LEU A 68 -1.80 7.80 2.38
C LEU A 68 -1.84 9.25 2.84
N ALA A 69 -2.95 9.93 2.55
CA ALA A 69 -3.26 11.26 3.05
C ALA A 69 -4.13 11.16 4.33
N LEU A 70 -3.56 10.56 5.39
CA LEU A 70 -4.26 10.41 6.66
C LEU A 70 -4.66 11.79 7.21
N PRO A 71 -5.87 11.96 7.77
CA PRO A 71 -6.24 13.20 8.42
C PRO A 71 -5.40 13.38 9.69
N SER A 72 -5.12 14.63 10.08
CA SER A 72 -4.35 14.96 11.28
C SER A 72 -4.96 14.42 12.59
N THR A 73 -6.25 14.09 12.57
CA THR A 73 -6.98 13.46 13.68
C THR A 73 -6.82 11.95 13.77
N HIS A 74 -6.22 11.30 12.76
CA HIS A 74 -5.99 9.86 12.78
C HIS A 74 -4.91 9.52 13.82
N PRO A 75 -5.09 8.50 14.68
CA PRO A 75 -4.14 8.19 15.75
C PRO A 75 -2.76 7.76 15.23
N ASP A 76 -2.72 7.19 14.02
CA ASP A 76 -1.48 6.82 13.34
C ASP A 76 -0.99 7.87 12.33
N HIS A 77 -1.45 9.12 12.43
CA HIS A 77 -0.92 10.19 11.57
C HIS A 77 0.60 10.35 11.82
N PRO A 78 1.47 10.30 10.80
CA PRO A 78 2.93 10.24 11.03
C PRO A 78 3.54 11.44 11.72
N ASP A 79 2.89 12.60 11.62
CA ASP A 79 3.27 13.84 12.33
C ASP A 79 2.45 14.07 13.61
N ALA A 80 1.64 13.09 14.04
CA ALA A 80 0.99 13.18 15.35
C ALA A 80 2.10 13.23 16.42
N THR A 81 2.29 14.41 17.01
CA THR A 81 3.14 14.54 18.19
C THR A 81 2.57 13.63 19.26
N THR A 82 3.39 12.74 19.82
CA THR A 82 3.08 12.04 21.08
C THR A 82 3.07 13.06 22.21
N SER A 83 2.10 13.95 22.20
CA SER A 83 1.94 14.96 23.21
C SER A 83 1.38 14.27 24.45
N LYS A 84 2.25 14.05 25.44
CA LYS A 84 1.83 13.97 26.84
C LYS A 84 1.12 15.26 27.30
N ASP A 85 1.16 16.30 26.48
CA ASP A 85 0.39 17.53 26.60
C ASP A 85 -0.70 17.58 25.52
N ALA A 86 -1.75 16.76 25.67
CA ALA A 86 -2.91 16.83 24.78
C ALA A 86 -3.47 18.27 24.75
N PRO A 87 -3.72 18.88 23.57
CA PRO A 87 -4.30 20.20 23.50
C PRO A 87 -5.66 20.20 24.20
N SER A 88 -5.96 21.27 24.94
CA SER A 88 -7.30 21.42 25.51
C SER A 88 -8.33 21.44 24.36
N SER A 89 -9.58 21.04 24.63
CA SER A 89 -10.64 20.89 23.63
C SER A 89 -10.86 22.12 22.72
N ASN A 90 -10.39 23.30 23.12
CA ASN A 90 -10.46 24.53 22.33
C ASN A 90 -9.34 24.68 21.28
N GLU A 91 -8.17 24.08 21.47
CA GLU A 91 -7.04 24.16 20.52
C GLU A 91 -7.23 23.21 19.33
N ALA A 92 -7.82 22.03 19.56
CA ALA A 92 -8.21 21.11 18.49
C ALA A 92 -9.27 21.72 17.54
N ALA A 93 -10.18 22.54 18.08
CA ALA A 93 -11.20 23.25 17.30
C ALA A 93 -10.60 24.40 16.44
N LEU A 94 -9.53 25.04 16.91
CA LEU A 94 -8.81 26.09 16.18
C LEU A 94 -7.94 25.52 15.05
N LEU A 95 -7.32 24.35 15.26
CA LEU A 95 -6.61 23.62 14.20
C LEU A 95 -7.56 23.11 13.11
N ALA A 96 -8.78 22.73 13.48
CA ALA A 96 -9.83 22.32 12.53
C ALA A 96 -10.39 23.47 11.67
N SER A 97 -10.09 24.73 12.00
CA SER A 97 -10.60 25.94 11.31
C SER A 97 -9.55 26.69 10.48
N ALA A 98 -8.30 26.21 10.44
CA ALA A 98 -7.32 26.64 9.45
C ALA A 98 -7.75 26.18 8.04
N PRO A 99 -7.40 26.92 6.96
CA PRO A 99 -7.69 26.48 5.61
C PRO A 99 -7.15 25.07 5.42
N GLN A 100 -8.02 24.12 5.08
CA GLN A 100 -7.66 22.72 4.84
C GLN A 100 -6.79 22.64 3.58
N SER A 101 -5.49 22.89 3.72
CA SER A 101 -4.53 22.27 2.80
C SER A 101 -4.75 20.76 2.93
N ASN A 102 -4.94 20.07 1.81
CA ASN A 102 -5.10 18.61 1.81
C ASN A 102 -4.00 17.96 2.67
N PRO A 103 -4.32 16.96 3.50
CA PRO A 103 -3.32 16.32 4.34
C PRO A 103 -2.16 15.81 3.47
N PRO A 104 -0.91 15.94 3.93
CA PRO A 104 0.23 15.49 3.15
C PRO A 104 0.19 13.97 2.98
N PHE A 105 0.66 13.51 1.82
CA PHE A 105 0.81 12.09 1.55
C PHE A 105 2.06 11.53 2.22
N HIS A 106 1.91 10.44 2.95
CA HIS A 106 3.00 9.73 3.61
C HIS A 106 3.23 8.37 2.94
N ILE A 107 4.48 8.02 2.68
CA ILE A 107 4.85 6.84 1.90
C ILE A 107 5.11 5.64 2.81
N PHE A 108 4.57 4.47 2.45
CA PHE A 108 4.72 3.21 3.14
C PHE A 108 5.01 2.09 2.12
N PRO A 109 5.86 1.10 2.44
CA PRO A 109 5.96 -0.12 1.65
C PRO A 109 4.62 -0.87 1.66
N MET A 110 4.29 -1.56 0.57
CA MET A 110 3.06 -2.34 0.46
C MET A 110 3.24 -3.62 -0.36
N VAL A 111 2.34 -4.57 -0.13
CA VAL A 111 2.01 -5.62 -1.09
C VAL A 111 0.59 -5.43 -1.58
N MET A 112 0.32 -5.85 -2.81
CA MET A 112 -0.98 -5.72 -3.46
C MET A 112 -1.39 -7.03 -4.10
N SER A 113 -2.60 -7.49 -3.83
CA SER A 113 -3.23 -8.58 -4.57
C SER A 113 -4.09 -8.00 -5.69
N ILE A 114 -3.84 -8.45 -6.92
CA ILE A 114 -4.71 -8.17 -8.06
C ILE A 114 -5.36 -9.49 -8.48
N GLY A 115 -6.69 -9.50 -8.51
CA GLY A 115 -7.46 -10.71 -8.82
C GLY A 115 -8.77 -10.39 -9.52
N TYR A 116 -9.76 -11.25 -9.32
CA TYR A 116 -11.12 -11.05 -9.79
C TYR A 116 -12.11 -11.12 -8.64
N ASN A 117 -13.15 -10.30 -8.71
CA ASN A 117 -14.21 -10.27 -7.71
C ASN A 117 -15.22 -11.42 -7.94
N PRO A 118 -15.35 -12.38 -7.00
CA PRO A 118 -16.28 -13.51 -7.17
C PRO A 118 -17.75 -13.13 -7.15
N PHE A 119 -18.13 -12.02 -6.51
CA PHE A 119 -19.51 -11.54 -6.48
C PHE A 119 -19.99 -11.08 -7.87
N TYR A 120 -19.07 -10.64 -8.71
CA TYR A 120 -19.35 -10.26 -10.10
C TYR A 120 -18.95 -11.37 -11.07
N LYS A 121 -19.12 -12.63 -10.68
CA LYS A 121 -18.82 -13.82 -11.50
C LYS A 121 -17.39 -13.81 -12.07
N ASN A 122 -16.43 -13.25 -11.32
CA ASN A 122 -15.04 -13.08 -11.74
C ASN A 122 -14.85 -12.27 -13.05
N THR A 123 -15.75 -11.32 -13.34
CA THR A 123 -15.64 -10.47 -14.54
C THR A 123 -15.04 -9.09 -14.26
N VAL A 124 -14.99 -8.69 -12.99
CA VAL A 124 -14.48 -7.40 -12.54
C VAL A 124 -13.17 -7.63 -11.79
N ARG A 125 -12.12 -6.88 -12.15
CA ARG A 125 -10.82 -6.91 -11.46
C ARG A 125 -10.96 -6.38 -10.03
N SER A 126 -10.18 -6.94 -9.12
CA SER A 126 -10.07 -6.46 -7.73
C SER A 126 -8.63 -6.03 -7.43
N ALA A 127 -8.50 -5.05 -6.54
CA ALA A 127 -7.23 -4.48 -6.09
C ALA A 127 -7.26 -4.35 -4.56
N GLU A 128 -6.49 -5.18 -3.88
CA GLU A 128 -6.41 -5.23 -2.42
C GLU A 128 -4.98 -4.96 -1.95
N VAL A 129 -4.78 -3.95 -1.10
CA VAL A 129 -3.46 -3.49 -0.68
C VAL A 129 -3.27 -3.76 0.80
N HIS A 130 -2.21 -4.48 1.15
CA HIS A 130 -1.72 -4.56 2.52
C HIS A 130 -0.54 -3.61 2.66
N VAL A 131 -0.75 -2.52 3.41
CA VAL A 131 0.32 -1.59 3.78
C VAL A 131 1.18 -2.23 4.85
N LEU A 132 2.51 -2.24 4.68
CA LEU A 132 3.45 -2.85 5.60
C LEU A 132 3.73 -1.94 6.81
N HIS A 133 2.66 -1.54 7.49
CA HIS A 133 2.66 -0.71 8.67
C HIS A 133 1.52 -1.15 9.60
N LYS A 134 1.78 -1.14 10.91
CA LYS A 134 0.80 -1.55 11.91
C LYS A 134 -0.03 -0.35 12.34
N PHE A 135 -1.17 -0.16 11.68
CA PHE A 135 -2.17 0.83 12.08
C PHE A 135 -2.97 0.38 13.30
N THR A 136 -3.33 1.31 14.16
CA THR A 136 -4.19 1.13 15.33
C THR A 136 -5.66 1.49 15.04
N ALA A 137 -5.93 2.21 13.96
CA ALA A 137 -7.27 2.51 13.47
C ALA A 137 -7.44 2.25 11.96
N ASP A 138 -8.68 2.10 11.52
CA ASP A 138 -9.03 1.98 10.10
C ASP A 138 -8.98 3.35 9.41
N PHE A 139 -8.66 3.35 8.11
CA PHE A 139 -8.51 4.55 7.28
C PHE A 139 -9.40 4.50 6.03
N TYR A 140 -10.67 4.11 6.18
CA TYR A 140 -11.65 4.21 5.09
C TYR A 140 -11.83 5.65 4.61
N ASP A 141 -12.17 5.79 3.33
CA ASP A 141 -12.33 7.05 2.61
C ASP A 141 -11.07 7.93 2.52
N VAL A 142 -9.95 7.49 3.11
CA VAL A 142 -8.66 8.17 3.00
C VAL A 142 -8.14 8.03 1.56
N PRO A 143 -7.68 9.13 0.94
CA PRO A 143 -7.02 9.08 -0.36
C PRO A 143 -5.74 8.23 -0.28
N MET A 144 -5.67 7.21 -1.14
CA MET A 144 -4.50 6.36 -1.33
C MET A 144 -3.99 6.47 -2.76
N ARG A 145 -2.66 6.51 -2.90
CA ARG A 145 -1.94 6.41 -4.18
C ARG A 145 -0.96 5.25 -4.12
N LEU A 146 -0.81 4.53 -5.23
CA LEU A 146 0.01 3.34 -5.35
C LEU A 146 1.03 3.50 -6.47
N LEU A 147 2.28 3.15 -6.17
CA LEU A 147 3.35 2.96 -7.13
C LEU A 147 3.71 1.47 -7.11
N ILE A 148 3.21 0.72 -8.10
CA ILE A 148 3.44 -0.71 -8.22
C ILE A 148 4.75 -0.92 -8.99
N LEU A 149 5.68 -1.65 -8.39
CA LEU A 149 7.07 -1.73 -8.87
C LEU A 149 7.48 -3.11 -9.39
N GLY A 150 6.70 -4.15 -9.09
CA GLY A 150 7.05 -5.48 -9.55
C GLY A 150 6.05 -6.55 -9.13
N PHE A 151 6.25 -7.75 -9.67
CA PHE A 151 5.47 -8.94 -9.40
C PHE A 151 6.24 -9.91 -8.51
N ILE A 152 5.56 -10.47 -7.50
CA ILE A 152 6.12 -11.48 -6.59
C ILE A 152 5.76 -12.88 -7.07
N ARG A 153 4.46 -13.15 -7.32
CA ARG A 153 3.96 -14.48 -7.68
C ARG A 153 2.52 -14.45 -8.19
N GLU A 154 2.14 -15.51 -8.89
CA GLU A 154 0.75 -15.77 -9.28
C GLU A 154 -0.14 -16.04 -8.06
N GLU A 155 -1.47 -15.94 -8.26
CA GLU A 155 -2.47 -16.42 -7.30
C GLU A 155 -2.26 -17.93 -7.04
N LYS A 156 -2.55 -18.36 -5.81
CA LYS A 156 -2.43 -19.75 -5.39
C LYS A 156 -3.69 -20.19 -4.67
N ASP A 157 -4.04 -21.43 -4.87
CA ASP A 157 -5.03 -22.12 -4.05
C ASP A 157 -4.37 -22.67 -2.78
N TYR A 158 -5.03 -22.47 -1.65
CA TYR A 158 -4.53 -22.91 -0.35
C TYR A 158 -5.42 -23.99 0.24
N LYS A 159 -4.78 -25.04 0.77
CA LYS A 159 -5.46 -26.16 1.44
C LYS A 159 -5.76 -25.87 2.92
N SER A 160 -5.14 -24.85 3.49
CA SER A 160 -5.34 -24.40 4.87
C SER A 160 -5.13 -22.90 5.00
N LEU A 161 -5.72 -22.32 6.04
CA LEU A 161 -5.53 -20.92 6.40
C LEU A 161 -4.07 -20.61 6.76
N ASP A 162 -3.40 -21.52 7.49
CA ASP A 162 -2.01 -21.34 7.89
C ASP A 162 -1.07 -21.24 6.69
N ALA A 163 -1.29 -22.05 5.65
CA ALA A 163 -0.49 -22.00 4.43
C ALA A 163 -0.68 -20.68 3.67
N LEU A 164 -1.90 -20.12 3.69
CA LEU A 164 -2.18 -18.79 3.14
C LEU A 164 -1.44 -17.71 3.93
N ILE A 165 -1.52 -17.73 5.26
CA ILE A 165 -0.84 -16.75 6.14
C ILE A 165 0.68 -16.83 5.94
N GLU A 166 1.24 -18.03 5.88
CA GLU A 166 2.67 -18.25 5.67
C GLU A 166 3.13 -17.63 4.34
N ASP A 167 2.42 -17.89 3.24
CA ASP A 167 2.78 -17.36 1.94
C ASP A 167 2.63 -15.83 1.88
N ILE A 168 1.60 -15.24 2.51
CA ILE A 168 1.44 -13.79 2.56
C ILE A 168 2.57 -13.15 3.39
N ASN A 169 2.91 -13.72 4.55
CA ASN A 169 4.03 -13.21 5.34
C ASN A 169 5.33 -13.29 4.55
N PHE A 170 5.55 -14.37 3.80
CA PHE A 170 6.69 -14.46 2.90
C PHE A 170 6.64 -13.42 1.78
N ASP A 171 5.47 -13.13 1.20
CA ASP A 171 5.31 -12.04 0.22
C ASP A 171 5.71 -10.68 0.81
N CYS A 172 5.31 -10.39 2.05
CA CYS A 172 5.69 -9.18 2.76
C CYS A 172 7.20 -9.08 2.97
N GLU A 173 7.87 -10.18 3.32
CA GLU A 173 9.33 -10.21 3.45
C GLU A 173 10.03 -10.03 2.10
N VAL A 174 9.53 -10.66 1.03
CA VAL A 174 10.05 -10.46 -0.32
C VAL A 174 9.93 -8.99 -0.74
N ALA A 175 8.80 -8.34 -0.47
CA ALA A 175 8.60 -6.93 -0.75
C ALA A 175 9.60 -6.06 0.02
N LYS A 176 9.75 -6.26 1.33
CA LYS A 176 10.71 -5.51 2.16
C LYS A 176 12.14 -5.67 1.63
N ASN A 177 12.57 -6.90 1.35
CA ASN A 177 13.93 -7.16 0.86
C ASN A 177 14.16 -6.54 -0.52
N SER A 178 13.18 -6.64 -1.42
CA SER A 178 13.28 -6.09 -2.78
C SER A 178 13.32 -4.57 -2.77
N LEU A 179 12.53 -3.92 -1.90
CA LEU A 179 12.46 -2.48 -1.74
C LEU A 179 13.63 -1.88 -0.96
N ALA A 180 14.42 -2.68 -0.24
CA ALA A 180 15.56 -2.21 0.54
C ALA A 180 16.81 -1.89 -0.30
N ARG A 181 16.73 -2.05 -1.62
CA ARG A 181 17.83 -1.78 -2.56
C ARG A 181 17.82 -0.34 -3.02
N GLU A 182 19.00 0.24 -3.23
CA GLU A 182 19.19 1.66 -3.58
C GLU A 182 18.28 2.14 -4.74
N ALA A 183 18.22 1.36 -5.84
CA ALA A 183 17.39 1.67 -7.02
C ALA A 183 15.87 1.55 -6.78
N TRP A 184 15.47 1.01 -5.64
CA TRP A 184 14.08 0.69 -5.29
C TRP A 184 13.56 1.57 -4.15
N VAL A 185 14.42 2.26 -3.40
CA VAL A 185 14.01 3.22 -2.37
C VAL A 185 13.74 4.59 -3.01
N PRO A 186 12.63 5.27 -2.67
CA PRO A 186 12.33 6.64 -3.09
C PRO A 186 13.51 7.59 -2.85
N ALA A 187 13.91 8.33 -3.88
CA ALA A 187 14.95 9.35 -3.79
C ALA A 187 14.51 10.59 -3.00
N LYS A 188 13.19 10.78 -2.86
CA LYS A 188 12.58 11.90 -2.13
C LYS A 188 11.41 11.40 -1.29
N GLY A 189 11.13 12.14 -0.22
CA GLY A 189 10.06 11.82 0.72
C GLY A 189 10.51 10.81 1.79
N ARG A 190 9.91 10.92 2.97
CA ARG A 190 10.16 10.00 4.07
C ARG A 190 9.32 8.73 3.87
N VAL A 191 9.97 7.58 3.79
CA VAL A 191 9.30 6.27 3.79
C VAL A 191 9.16 5.77 5.23
N ILE A 192 7.93 5.55 5.67
CA ILE A 192 7.64 5.05 7.02
C ILE A 192 7.70 3.53 7.00
N GLY A 193 8.51 2.96 7.90
CA GLY A 193 8.79 1.52 7.91
C GLY A 193 9.65 1.04 6.73
N GLY A 194 10.22 1.96 5.95
CA GLY A 194 11.14 1.66 4.86
C GLY A 194 12.58 1.44 5.30
N ALA A 195 13.43 1.04 4.36
CA ALA A 195 14.86 0.87 4.59
C ALA A 195 15.57 2.23 4.81
N SER A 196 16.57 2.24 5.68
CA SER A 196 17.42 3.41 5.96
C SER A 196 18.59 3.51 4.98
N VAL A 197 18.31 3.47 3.68
CA VAL A 197 19.31 3.64 2.61
C VAL A 197 18.92 4.82 1.73
N ASP A 198 19.90 5.55 1.20
CA ASP A 198 19.65 6.61 0.24
C ASP A 198 19.06 6.01 -1.04
N GLY A 199 17.90 6.53 -1.45
CA GLY A 199 17.14 6.00 -2.57
C GLY A 199 17.46 6.67 -3.91
N LYS A 200 17.21 5.95 -5.00
CA LYS A 200 17.30 6.45 -6.39
C LYS A 200 15.99 6.36 -7.18
N LEU A 201 14.96 5.73 -6.61
CA LEU A 201 13.66 5.59 -7.28
C LEU A 201 12.96 6.94 -7.39
N ASP A 202 12.52 7.32 -8.59
CA ASP A 202 11.57 8.41 -8.76
C ASP A 202 10.18 7.95 -8.29
N ALA A 203 9.74 8.54 -7.19
CA ALA A 203 8.45 8.26 -6.56
C ALA A 203 7.62 9.55 -6.35
N GLU A 204 7.93 10.64 -7.07
CA GLU A 204 7.26 11.93 -6.90
C GLU A 204 5.75 11.86 -7.15
N TRP A 205 5.32 10.92 -8.00
CA TRP A 205 3.90 10.67 -8.26
C TRP A 205 3.09 10.38 -6.98
N LEU A 206 3.69 9.72 -5.98
CA LEU A 206 3.03 9.39 -4.72
C LEU A 206 2.67 10.62 -3.88
N THR A 207 3.44 11.71 -4.01
CA THR A 207 3.32 12.91 -3.15
C THR A 207 3.03 14.18 -3.93
N ARG A 208 2.75 14.07 -5.24
CA ARG A 208 2.34 15.20 -6.09
C ARG A 208 1.18 15.98 -5.49
N ASN A 209 1.16 17.29 -5.70
CA ASN A 209 -0.01 18.11 -5.40
C ASN A 209 -1.21 17.63 -6.22
N ALA A 210 -2.41 17.70 -5.62
CA ALA A 210 -3.67 17.40 -6.30
C ALA A 210 -4.02 18.48 -7.33
#